data_AF-A0A519YAX9-F1
#
_entry.id   AF-A0A519YAX9-F1
#
_cell.length_a   1.000
_cell.length_b   1.000
_cell.length_c   1.000
_cell.angle_alpha   90.00
_cell.angle_beta   90.00
_cell.angle_gamma   90.00
#
_symmetry.space_group_name_H-M   'P 1'
#
loop_
_entity.id
_entity.type
_entity.pdbx_description
1 polymer ?
#
loop_
_entity_poly.entity_id
_entity_poly.type
_entity_poly.pdbx_seq_one_letter_code
_entity_poly.pdbx_strand_id
1 'polypeptide(L)'
;MLSPTYVESPRAGKEHEPQYAARLVRQKLDRHGDIDFQQAGDRYRRHTDAERNDLISNIVANLSGATQPVQEKMVELFTKCDADYGQRVREGLAEAASMSHDMEDEFANLGVKSGGAHVREEFA
;
A
#
# COMPACT_ATOMS: atom_id res chain seq x y z
N MET A 1 -23.50 -23.47 -51.25
CA MET A 1 -22.37 -24.02 -50.48
C MET A 1 -22.50 -23.52 -49.05
N LEU A 2 -22.84 -24.38 -48.09
CA LEU A 2 -22.89 -23.99 -46.67
C LEU A 2 -21.45 -23.93 -46.12
N SER A 3 -21.08 -22.81 -45.50
CA SER A 3 -19.83 -22.65 -44.78
C SER A 3 -19.79 -23.57 -43.55
N PRO A 4 -18.63 -24.16 -43.18
CA PRO A 4 -18.55 -25.02 -42.01
C PRO A 4 -18.79 -24.21 -40.75
N THR A 5 -19.78 -24.61 -39.95
CA THR A 5 -20.00 -24.09 -38.60
C THR A 5 -18.82 -24.45 -37.72
N TYR A 6 -18.37 -23.53 -36.87
CA TYR A 6 -17.25 -23.74 -35.96
C TYR A 6 -17.52 -24.93 -35.02
N VAL A 7 -16.57 -25.87 -34.95
CA VAL A 7 -16.59 -27.02 -34.04
C VAL A 7 -15.37 -26.91 -33.13
N GLU A 8 -15.60 -27.10 -31.83
CA GLU A 8 -14.54 -27.02 -30.82
C GLU A 8 -13.44 -28.05 -31.10
N SER A 9 -12.19 -27.61 -31.10
CA SER A 9 -11.03 -28.49 -31.32
C SER A 9 -10.94 -29.57 -30.24
N PRO A 10 -10.41 -30.76 -30.55
CA PRO A 10 -10.23 -31.82 -29.56
C PRO A 10 -9.42 -31.35 -28.34
N ARG A 11 -9.92 -31.63 -27.13
CA ARG A 11 -9.26 -31.21 -25.88
C ARG A 11 -7.90 -31.90 -25.74
N ALA A 12 -6.86 -31.12 -25.46
CA ALA A 12 -5.47 -31.57 -25.43
C ALA A 12 -5.06 -32.35 -24.16
N GLY A 13 -5.97 -32.55 -23.19
CA GLY A 13 -5.64 -33.18 -21.91
C GLY A 13 -6.87 -33.71 -21.16
N LYS A 14 -6.61 -34.38 -20.03
CA LYS A 14 -7.66 -34.82 -19.11
C LYS A 14 -8.35 -33.61 -18.49
N GLU A 15 -9.67 -33.68 -18.39
CA GLU A 15 -10.46 -32.68 -17.69
C GLU A 15 -10.04 -32.62 -16.22
N HIS A 16 -9.77 -31.42 -15.70
CA HIS A 16 -9.47 -31.23 -14.30
C HIS A 16 -10.79 -30.99 -13.55
N GLU A 17 -11.31 -32.05 -12.91
CA GLU A 17 -12.59 -32.05 -12.19
C GLU A 17 -12.39 -32.18 -10.65
N PRO A 18 -11.93 -31.12 -9.96
CA PRO A 18 -11.76 -31.14 -8.51
C PRO A 18 -13.12 -31.13 -7.81
N GLN A 19 -13.25 -31.90 -6.73
CA GLN A 19 -14.43 -31.87 -5.87
C GLN A 19 -14.31 -30.74 -4.85
N TYR A 20 -15.41 -30.00 -4.63
CA TYR A 20 -15.49 -28.96 -3.61
C TYR A 20 -16.62 -29.28 -2.64
N ALA A 21 -16.32 -29.33 -1.34
CA ALA A 21 -17.30 -29.47 -0.27
C ALA A 21 -17.25 -28.21 0.60
N ALA A 22 -18.17 -27.27 0.38
CA ALA A 22 -18.24 -26.02 1.13
C ALA A 22 -19.69 -25.54 1.32
N ARG A 23 -19.92 -24.76 2.38
CA ARG A 23 -21.19 -24.06 2.60
C ARG A 23 -21.15 -22.70 1.91
N LEU A 24 -22.27 -22.27 1.33
CA LEU A 24 -22.39 -20.93 0.75
C LEU A 24 -22.63 -19.90 1.87
N VAL A 25 -21.56 -19.25 2.32
CA VAL A 25 -21.58 -18.30 3.45
C VAL A 25 -20.71 -17.08 3.15
N ARG A 26 -20.99 -15.96 3.83
CA ARG A 26 -20.09 -14.80 3.90
C ARG A 26 -19.28 -14.88 5.17
N GLN A 27 -18.07 -15.44 5.08
CA GLN A 27 -17.15 -15.51 6.21
C GLN A 27 -15.78 -14.96 5.82
N LYS A 28 -15.06 -14.44 6.81
CA LYS A 28 -13.61 -14.29 6.68
C LYS A 28 -12.99 -15.70 6.60
N LEU A 29 -11.98 -15.90 5.76
CA LEU A 29 -11.15 -17.12 5.79
C LEU A 29 -10.56 -17.37 7.19
N ASP A 30 -10.05 -18.56 7.49
CA ASP A 30 -9.47 -18.81 8.82
C ASP A 30 -8.00 -18.36 8.92
N ARG A 31 -7.34 -18.18 7.78
CA ARG A 31 -5.95 -17.73 7.69
C ARG A 31 -5.88 -16.21 7.53
N HIS A 32 -6.02 -15.48 8.64
CA HIS A 32 -5.75 -14.04 8.75
C HIS A 32 -4.91 -13.75 9.99
N GLY A 33 -4.39 -12.53 10.10
CA GLY A 33 -3.65 -12.06 11.29
C GLY A 33 -2.16 -11.94 11.00
N ASP A 34 -1.31 -12.50 11.85
CA ASP A 34 0.14 -12.32 11.75
C ASP A 34 0.73 -12.82 10.41
N ILE A 35 0.08 -13.82 9.79
CA ILE A 35 0.47 -14.35 8.47
C ILE A 35 0.33 -13.33 7.34
N ASP A 36 -0.55 -12.33 7.49
CA ASP A 36 -0.74 -11.25 6.51
C ASP A 36 0.51 -10.36 6.42
N PHE A 37 1.29 -10.29 7.50
CA PHE A 37 2.51 -9.47 7.60
C PHE A 37 3.78 -10.26 7.32
N GLN A 38 3.75 -11.59 7.45
CA GLN A 38 4.92 -12.45 7.28
C GLN A 38 5.54 -12.30 5.89
N GLN A 39 4.76 -12.40 4.81
CA GLN A 39 5.29 -12.32 3.44
C GLN A 39 5.87 -10.93 3.12
N ALA A 40 5.20 -9.88 3.59
CA ALA A 40 5.64 -8.50 3.39
C ALA A 40 6.94 -8.21 4.15
N GLY A 41 7.03 -8.62 5.41
CA GLY A 41 8.25 -8.51 6.22
C GLY A 41 9.41 -9.30 5.63
N ASP A 42 9.14 -10.54 5.22
CA ASP A 42 10.11 -11.40 4.55
C ASP A 42 10.66 -10.77 3.26
N ARG A 43 9.77 -10.16 2.47
CA ARG A 43 10.18 -9.46 1.26
C ARG A 43 11.03 -8.24 1.60
N TYR A 44 10.67 -7.44 2.61
CA TYR A 44 11.45 -6.29 3.08
C TYR A 44 12.89 -6.69 3.49
N ARG A 45 13.03 -7.77 4.27
CA ARG A 45 14.35 -8.29 4.70
C ARG A 45 15.22 -8.78 3.53
N ARG A 46 14.61 -9.26 2.45
CA ARG A 46 15.34 -9.73 1.26
C ARG A 46 15.81 -8.61 0.32
N HIS A 47 15.32 -7.38 0.48
CA HIS A 47 15.82 -6.25 -0.30
C HIS A 47 17.24 -5.90 0.11
N THR A 48 17.97 -5.28 -0.81
CA THR A 48 19.22 -4.57 -0.54
C THR A 48 18.94 -3.25 0.19
N ASP A 49 19.98 -2.62 0.75
CA ASP A 49 19.83 -1.32 1.42
C ASP A 49 19.31 -0.24 0.47
N ALA A 50 19.78 -0.23 -0.79
CA ALA A 50 19.33 0.72 -1.80
C ALA A 50 17.83 0.53 -2.11
N GLU A 51 17.39 -0.71 -2.33
CA GLU A 51 15.98 -1.01 -2.59
C GLU A 51 15.09 -0.68 -1.38
N ARG A 52 15.59 -0.89 -0.14
CA ARG A 52 14.87 -0.45 1.06
C ARG A 52 14.74 1.06 1.09
N ASN A 53 15.81 1.81 0.81
CA ASN A 53 15.78 3.27 0.78
C ASN A 53 14.76 3.79 -0.23
N ASP A 54 14.77 3.24 -1.45
CA ASP A 54 13.84 3.62 -2.51
C ASP A 54 12.40 3.30 -2.13
N LEU A 55 12.16 2.12 -1.52
CA LEU A 55 10.84 1.73 -1.03
C LEU A 55 10.32 2.72 0.03
N ILE A 56 11.15 3.04 1.03
CA ILE A 56 10.78 3.98 2.09
C ILE A 56 10.48 5.36 1.51
N SER A 57 11.34 5.87 0.63
CA SER A 57 11.16 7.16 -0.04
C SER A 57 9.82 7.24 -0.78
N ASN A 58 9.49 6.22 -1.56
CA ASN A 58 8.23 6.13 -2.28
C ASN A 58 7.01 6.10 -1.34
N ILE A 59 7.11 5.41 -0.20
CA ILE A 59 6.02 5.35 0.77
C ILE A 59 5.82 6.70 1.44
N VAL A 60 6.89 7.31 1.94
CA VAL A 60 6.84 8.60 2.63
C VAL A 60 6.31 9.69 1.70
N ALA A 61 6.78 9.74 0.45
CA ALA A 61 6.33 10.73 -0.53
C ALA A 61 4.81 10.66 -0.81
N ASN A 62 4.24 9.45 -0.83
CA ASN A 62 2.80 9.28 -1.04
C ASN A 62 1.98 9.45 0.24
N LEU A 63 2.55 9.10 1.40
CA LEU A 63 1.82 9.05 2.66
C LEU A 63 1.86 10.38 3.42
N SER A 64 2.83 11.25 3.16
CA SER A 64 2.97 12.56 3.81
C SER A 64 1.76 13.49 3.64
N GLY A 65 1.06 13.39 2.50
CA GLY A 65 -0.17 14.16 2.24
C GLY A 65 -1.43 13.58 2.88
N ALA A 66 -1.37 12.37 3.45
CA ALA A 66 -2.52 11.70 4.06
C ALA A 66 -2.88 12.29 5.43
N THR A 67 -4.07 11.97 5.95
CA THR A 67 -4.48 12.38 7.30
C THR A 67 -3.67 11.65 8.37
N GLN A 68 -3.43 12.32 9.50
CA GLN A 68 -2.67 11.76 10.64
C GLN A 68 -3.11 10.34 11.05
N PRO A 69 -4.42 10.01 11.18
CA PRO A 69 -4.85 8.66 11.55
C PRO A 69 -4.46 7.59 10.53
N VAL A 70 -4.41 7.95 9.23
CA VAL A 70 -3.99 7.04 8.16
C VAL A 70 -2.48 6.81 8.25
N GLN A 71 -1.70 7.87 8.46
CA GLN A 71 -0.25 7.78 8.62
C GLN A 71 0.13 6.88 9.81
N GLU A 72 -0.48 7.11 10.97
CA GLU A 72 -0.28 6.29 12.18
C GLU A 72 -0.65 4.83 11.96
N LYS A 73 -1.79 4.59 11.30
CA LYS A 73 -2.22 3.22 11.01
C LYS A 73 -1.26 2.50 10.08
N MET A 74 -0.76 3.18 9.06
CA MET A 74 0.21 2.59 8.13
C MET A 74 1.53 2.27 8.84
N VAL A 75 2.01 3.16 9.72
CA VAL A 75 3.19 2.88 10.55
C VAL A 75 2.96 1.63 11.42
N GLU A 76 1.80 1.50 12.07
CA GLU A 76 1.46 0.29 12.85
C GLU A 76 1.52 -0.98 11.99
N LEU A 77 0.96 -0.94 10.77
CA LEU A 77 0.96 -2.08 9.85
C LEU A 77 2.37 -2.43 9.38
N PHE A 78 3.21 -1.44 9.04
CA PHE A 78 4.59 -1.67 8.65
C PHE A 78 5.44 -2.19 9.81
N THR A 79 5.21 -1.74 11.05
CA THR A 79 5.86 -2.29 12.25
C THR A 79 5.51 -3.77 12.46
N LYS A 80 4.29 -4.21 12.12
CA LYS A 80 3.92 -5.64 12.17
C LYS A 80 4.65 -6.48 11.12
N CYS A 81 5.00 -5.90 9.96
CA CYS A 81 5.82 -6.56 8.96
C CYS A 81 7.28 -6.71 9.43
N ASP A 82 7.86 -5.61 9.90
CA ASP A 82 9.23 -5.55 10.40
C ASP A 82 9.42 -4.28 11.27
N ALA A 83 10.14 -4.38 12.38
CA ALA A 83 10.33 -3.27 13.31
C ALA A 83 11.13 -2.12 12.66
N ASP A 84 12.17 -2.44 11.90
CA ASP A 84 12.99 -1.46 11.18
C ASP A 84 12.16 -0.76 10.10
N TYR A 85 11.34 -1.52 9.38
CA TYR A 85 10.48 -0.97 8.35
C TYR A 85 9.52 0.09 8.90
N GLY A 86 8.79 -0.23 9.97
CA GLY A 86 7.88 0.73 10.60
C GLY A 86 8.60 1.94 11.20
N GLN A 87 9.80 1.75 11.77
CA GLN A 87 10.61 2.84 12.30
C GLN A 87 11.01 3.83 11.19
N ARG A 88 11.54 3.32 10.07
CA ARG A 88 12.02 4.15 8.97
C ARG A 88 10.90 4.94 8.28
N VAL A 89 9.70 4.34 8.16
CA VAL A 89 8.53 5.07 7.63
C VAL A 89 8.12 6.18 8.59
N ARG A 90 8.13 5.93 9.91
CA ARG A 90 7.80 6.95 10.92
C ARG A 90 8.78 8.13 10.87
N GLU A 91 10.07 7.84 10.82
CA GLU A 91 11.12 8.85 10.75
C GLU A 91 10.99 9.70 9.48
N GLY A 92 10.84 9.06 8.31
CA GLY A 92 10.67 9.80 7.05
C GLY A 92 9.40 10.67 7.01
N LEU A 93 8.29 10.23 7.64
CA LEU A 93 7.09 11.06 7.77
C LEU A 93 7.32 12.27 8.68
N ALA A 94 8.06 12.11 9.77
CA ALA A 94 8.41 13.21 10.67
C ALA A 94 9.32 14.24 9.98
N GLU A 95 10.31 13.77 9.20
CA GLU A 95 11.17 14.64 8.40
C GLU A 95 10.38 15.40 7.33
N ALA A 96 9.46 14.72 6.63
CA ALA A 96 8.60 15.37 5.64
C ALA A 96 7.71 16.46 6.29
N ALA A 97 7.20 16.19 7.49
CA ALA A 97 6.39 17.15 8.24
C ALA A 97 7.23 18.36 8.68
N SER A 98 8.45 18.16 9.21
CA SER A 98 9.31 19.27 9.61
C SER A 98 9.71 20.14 8.41
N MET A 99 10.07 19.52 7.27
CA MET A 99 10.41 20.26 6.05
C MET A 99 9.25 21.12 5.55
N SER A 100 8.01 20.64 5.64
CA SER A 100 6.83 21.44 5.25
C SER A 100 6.63 22.66 6.17
N HIS A 101 6.86 22.50 7.47
CA HIS A 101 6.74 23.59 8.44
C HIS A 101 7.82 24.66 8.23
N ASP A 102 9.08 24.25 8.08
CA ASP A 102 10.21 25.16 7.84
C ASP A 102 10.00 25.99 6.56
N MET A 103 9.49 25.34 5.51
CA MET A 103 9.19 25.98 4.23
C MET A 103 8.03 26.98 4.36
N GLU A 104 6.96 26.64 5.10
CA GLU A 104 5.85 27.56 5.39
C GLU A 104 6.32 28.81 6.16
N ASP A 105 7.21 28.63 7.15
CA ASP A 105 7.77 29.73 7.93
C ASP A 105 8.67 30.65 7.08
N GLU A 106 9.48 30.09 6.17
CA GLU A 106 10.30 30.87 5.24
C GLU A 106 9.42 31.69 4.27
N PHE A 107 8.38 31.08 3.69
CA PHE A 107 7.44 31.77 2.82
C PHE A 107 6.65 32.87 3.55
N ALA A 108 6.25 32.62 4.81
CA ALA A 108 5.61 33.61 5.65
C ALA A 108 6.53 34.81 5.94
N ASN A 109 7.81 34.55 6.21
CA ASN A 109 8.82 35.59 6.44
C ASN A 109 9.13 36.42 5.18
N LEU A 110 8.99 35.82 3.98
CA LEU A 110 9.11 36.51 2.69
C LEU A 110 7.82 37.23 2.26
N GLY A 111 6.75 37.18 3.06
CA GLY A 111 5.48 37.86 2.78
C GLY A 111 4.65 37.23 1.66
N VAL A 112 4.98 36.01 1.22
CA VAL A 112 4.22 35.24 0.22
C VAL A 112 3.16 34.42 0.94
N LYS A 113 1.88 34.76 0.77
CA LYS A 113 0.78 33.94 1.32
C LYS A 113 0.73 32.61 0.55
N SER A 114 0.85 31.48 1.25
CA SER A 114 0.71 30.15 0.66
C SER A 114 -0.70 29.99 0.09
N GLY A 115 -0.82 30.05 -1.24
CA GLY A 115 -2.04 29.76 -1.97
C GLY A 115 -2.22 28.24 -2.06
N GLY A 116 -2.68 27.61 -0.99
CA GLY A 116 -2.75 26.15 -0.91
C GLY A 116 -3.73 25.60 0.11
N ALA A 117 -4.86 26.27 0.34
CA ALA A 117 -5.92 25.79 1.24
C ALA A 117 -7.28 25.73 0.53
N HIS A 118 -7.39 24.98 -0.58
CA HIS A 118 -8.68 24.72 -1.23
C HIS A 118 -8.77 23.29 -1.80
N VAL A 119 -8.49 22.26 -0.98
CA VAL A 119 -9.02 20.90 -1.23
C VAL A 119 -9.20 20.17 0.11
N ARG A 120 -9.97 20.74 1.06
CA ARG A 120 -10.32 20.04 2.32
C ARG A 120 -11.79 20.09 2.72
N GLU A 121 -12.67 20.63 1.87
CA GLU A 121 -14.12 20.68 2.11
C GLU A 121 -14.92 20.24 0.86
N GLU A 122 -14.83 18.97 0.45
CA GLU A 122 -15.83 18.41 -0.49
C GLU A 122 -16.35 17.02 -0.10
N PHE A 123 -16.02 16.52 1.08
CA PHE A 123 -16.59 15.26 1.59
C PHE A 123 -16.97 15.41 3.07
N ALA A 124 -18.05 16.13 3.33
CA ALA A 124 -18.79 16.13 4.59
C ALA A 124 -20.27 15.84 4.31
#